data_AF-A0A838FRG7-F1
#
_entry.id   AF-A0A838FRG7-F1
#
_cell.length_a   1.000
_cell.length_b   1.000
_cell.length_c   1.000
_cell.angle_alpha   90.00
_cell.angle_beta   90.00
_cell.angle_gamma   90.00
#
_symmetry.space_group_name_H-M   'P 1'
#
loop_
_entity.id
_entity.type
_entity.pdbx_description
1 polymer ?
#
loop_
_entity_poly.entity_id
_entity_poly.type
_entity_poly.pdbx_seq_one_letter_code
_entity_poly.pdbx_strand_id
1 'polypeptide(L)'
;TRALETVATDGGQVRAGSGWTDLVLGPDAPARVVGGLVTGWHEPGASHLLLLDAVAGPAVVAAAYAAARRAGYLWHEFGDSALLLP
;
A
#
# COMPACT_ATOMS: atom_id res chain seq x y z
N THR A 1 -3.26 3.48 -5.80
CA THR A 1 -3.25 2.02 -5.59
C THR A 1 -4.60 1.37 -5.86
N ARG A 2 -5.59 1.47 -4.95
CA ARG A 2 -6.87 0.74 -5.08
C ARG A 2 -7.55 0.90 -6.45
N ALA A 3 -7.68 2.13 -6.97
CA ALA A 3 -8.30 2.36 -8.27
C ALA A 3 -7.64 1.58 -9.43
N LEU A 4 -6.30 1.48 -9.46
CA LEU A 4 -5.58 0.70 -10.47
C LEU A 4 -5.86 -0.78 -10.33
N GLU A 5 -5.86 -1.28 -9.09
CA GLU A 5 -6.12 -2.68 -8.77
C GLU A 5 -7.57 -3.09 -9.03
N THR A 6 -8.53 -2.17 -8.91
CA THR A 6 -9.95 -2.40 -9.25
C THR A 6 -10.13 -2.71 -10.73
N VAL A 7 -9.42 -1.99 -11.60
CA VAL A 7 -9.54 -2.16 -13.07
C VAL A 7 -8.44 -3.06 -13.65
N ALA A 8 -7.69 -3.73 -12.77
CA ALA A 8 -6.72 -4.75 -13.17
C ALA A 8 -7.43 -6.03 -13.59
N THR A 9 -6.99 -6.56 -14.72
CA THR A 9 -7.37 -7.87 -15.25
C THR A 9 -6.54 -8.99 -14.62
N ASP A 10 -7.01 -10.22 -14.71
CA ASP A 10 -6.27 -11.40 -14.23
C ASP A 10 -4.94 -11.61 -14.97
N GLY A 11 -4.79 -11.03 -16.17
CA GLY A 11 -3.53 -11.03 -16.93
C GLY A 11 -2.53 -9.95 -16.51
N GLY A 12 -2.74 -9.24 -15.40
CA GLY A 12 -1.82 -8.20 -14.92
C GLY A 12 -1.82 -6.92 -15.76
N GLN A 13 -2.92 -6.65 -16.48
CA GLN A 13 -3.08 -5.43 -17.27
C GLN A 13 -4.20 -4.55 -16.72
N VAL A 14 -4.00 -3.23 -16.78
CA VAL A 14 -4.99 -2.20 -16.41
C VAL A 14 -5.87 -1.91 -17.63
N ARG A 15 -7.19 -1.89 -17.44
CA ARG A 15 -8.16 -1.44 -18.48
C ARG A 15 -8.81 -0.13 -18.08
N ALA A 16 -9.20 0.68 -19.07
CA ALA A 16 -9.99 1.88 -18.81
C ALA A 16 -11.32 1.52 -18.16
N GLY A 17 -11.71 2.28 -17.14
CA GLY A 17 -12.95 2.06 -16.39
C GLY A 17 -13.19 3.17 -15.37
N SER A 18 -14.43 3.28 -14.91
CA SER A 18 -14.86 4.24 -13.89
C SER A 18 -15.92 3.61 -13.01
N GLY A 19 -15.92 3.92 -11.72
CA GLY A 19 -16.91 3.42 -10.78
C GLY A 19 -16.43 3.53 -9.33
N TRP A 20 -17.18 2.90 -8.44
CA TRP A 20 -16.81 2.75 -7.04
C TRP A 20 -15.93 1.53 -6.84
N THR A 21 -15.13 1.54 -5.79
CA THR A 21 -14.31 0.39 -5.40
C THR A 21 -14.51 0.06 -3.95
N ASP A 22 -14.96 -1.16 -3.70
CA ASP A 22 -14.98 -1.79 -2.38
C ASP A 22 -13.77 -2.72 -2.18
N LEU A 23 -12.80 -2.70 -3.11
CA LEU A 23 -11.59 -3.50 -3.04
C LEU A 23 -10.80 -3.20 -1.77
N VAL A 24 -10.67 -4.22 -0.93
CA VAL A 24 -9.76 -4.27 0.21
C VAL A 24 -8.57 -5.13 -0.18
N LEU A 25 -7.39 -4.51 -0.24
CA LEU A 25 -6.14 -5.22 -0.46
C LEU A 25 -5.65 -5.80 0.87
N GLY A 26 -5.10 -7.01 0.81
CA GLY A 26 -4.61 -7.73 1.98
C GLY A 26 -4.01 -9.08 1.62
N PRO A 27 -3.76 -9.96 2.59
CA PRO A 27 -3.15 -11.27 2.37
C PRO A 27 -3.90 -12.13 1.34
N ASP A 28 -5.23 -12.08 1.36
CA ASP A 28 -6.10 -12.85 0.46
C ASP A 28 -6.38 -12.15 -0.88
N ALA A 29 -5.96 -10.88 -1.01
CA ALA A 29 -6.13 -10.06 -2.20
C ALA A 29 -4.88 -9.18 -2.40
N PRO A 30 -3.75 -9.77 -2.85
CA PRO A 30 -2.51 -9.04 -3.08
C PRO A 30 -2.65 -8.07 -4.25
N ALA A 31 -1.74 -7.09 -4.33
CA ALA A 31 -1.65 -6.22 -5.49
C ALA A 31 -1.24 -7.01 -6.74
N ARG A 32 -1.93 -6.76 -7.86
CA ARG A 32 -1.73 -7.48 -9.13
C ARG A 32 -0.89 -6.68 -10.13
N VAL A 33 -1.01 -5.35 -10.12
CA VAL A 33 -0.36 -4.47 -11.11
C VAL A 33 0.53 -3.41 -10.47
N VAL A 34 0.26 -3.03 -9.23
CA VAL A 34 1.07 -2.08 -8.47
C VAL A 34 2.25 -2.82 -7.84
N GLY A 35 3.45 -2.60 -8.40
CA GLY A 35 4.71 -3.19 -7.91
C GLY A 35 5.43 -2.39 -6.82
N GLY A 36 4.79 -1.38 -6.25
CA GLY A 36 5.39 -0.49 -5.25
C GLY A 36 4.51 0.73 -5.01
N LEU A 37 4.70 1.44 -3.90
CA LEU A 37 3.90 2.62 -3.59
C LEU A 37 4.68 3.74 -2.90
N VAL A 38 4.23 4.97 -3.15
CA VAL A 38 4.56 6.16 -2.37
C VAL A 38 3.36 6.49 -1.48
N THR A 39 3.59 6.67 -0.18
CA THR A 39 2.51 6.93 0.78
C THR A 39 3.01 7.67 2.02
N GLY A 40 2.12 8.33 2.76
CA GLY A 40 2.43 8.88 4.07
C GLY A 40 2.52 7.81 5.16
N TRP A 41 3.03 8.18 6.33
CA TRP A 41 3.07 7.29 7.49
C TRP A 41 1.77 7.33 8.29
N HIS A 42 1.29 6.16 8.70
CA HIS A 42 0.00 5.98 9.39
C HIS A 42 0.19 5.23 10.71
N GLU A 43 -0.68 5.48 11.69
CA GLU A 43 -0.62 4.78 12.97
C GLU A 43 -0.82 3.25 12.84
N PRO A 44 -0.19 2.45 13.71
CA PRO A 44 -0.37 1.00 13.72
C PRO A 44 -1.83 0.60 13.97
N GLY A 45 -2.33 -0.38 13.22
CA GLY A 45 -3.68 -0.96 13.40
C GLY A 45 -4.73 -0.52 12.38
N ALA A 46 -4.38 0.37 11.45
CA ALA A 46 -5.27 0.73 10.35
C ALA A 46 -5.32 -0.37 9.26
N SER A 47 -6.47 -0.49 8.59
CA SER A 47 -6.61 -1.25 7.33
C SER A 47 -5.59 -0.83 6.26
N HIS A 48 -4.98 0.35 6.42
CA HIS A 48 -3.88 0.83 5.61
C HIS A 48 -2.66 -0.11 5.64
N LEU A 49 -2.33 -0.72 6.78
CA LEU A 49 -1.21 -1.65 6.88
C LEU A 49 -1.41 -2.87 5.97
N LEU A 50 -2.63 -3.39 5.87
CA LEU A 50 -2.96 -4.51 4.98
C LEU A 50 -2.70 -4.16 3.51
N LEU A 51 -2.99 -2.92 3.12
CA LEU A 51 -2.66 -2.43 1.77
C LEU A 51 -1.15 -2.36 1.55
N LEU A 52 -0.38 -1.88 2.54
CA LEU A 52 1.08 -1.84 2.43
C LEU A 52 1.66 -3.25 2.29
N ASP A 53 1.20 -4.17 3.13
CA ASP A 53 1.63 -5.57 3.12
C ASP A 53 1.28 -6.27 1.80
N ALA A 54 0.10 -5.98 1.25
CA ALA A 54 -0.35 -6.54 -0.02
C ALA A 54 0.47 -6.05 -1.24
N VAL A 55 1.21 -4.93 -1.10
CA VAL A 55 2.04 -4.38 -2.18
C VAL A 55 3.52 -4.69 -1.96
N ALA A 56 4.07 -4.40 -0.78
CA ALA A 56 5.52 -4.47 -0.51
C ALA A 56 5.91 -5.67 0.37
N GLY A 57 4.94 -6.42 0.88
CA GLY A 57 5.18 -7.57 1.75
C GLY A 57 5.38 -7.19 3.23
N PRO A 58 4.93 -8.05 4.15
CA PRO A 58 4.92 -7.73 5.59
C PRO A 58 6.31 -7.52 6.20
N ALA A 59 7.34 -8.20 5.67
CA ALA A 59 8.71 -8.05 6.15
C ALA A 59 9.28 -6.66 5.86
N VAL A 60 9.09 -6.15 4.63
CA VAL A 60 9.55 -4.82 4.23
C VAL A 60 8.81 -3.74 5.02
N VAL A 61 7.48 -3.87 5.13
CA VAL A 61 6.64 -2.92 5.87
C VAL A 61 7.05 -2.85 7.33
N ALA A 62 7.22 -4.00 8.01
CA ALA A 62 7.64 -4.04 9.41
C ALA A 62 9.01 -3.39 9.62
N ALA A 63 9.98 -3.67 8.74
CA ALA A 63 11.31 -3.10 8.80
C ALA A 63 11.29 -1.57 8.59
N ALA A 64 10.52 -1.10 7.61
CA ALA A 64 10.37 0.32 7.28
C ALA A 64 9.75 1.10 8.44
N TYR A 65 8.67 0.60 9.04
CA TYR A 65 8.03 1.22 10.21
C TYR A 65 8.96 1.27 11.43
N ALA A 66 9.71 0.19 11.67
CA ALA A 66 10.70 0.18 12.75
C ALA A 66 11.81 1.22 12.52
N ALA A 67 12.26 1.40 11.28
CA ALA A 67 13.26 2.41 10.91
C ALA A 67 12.72 3.83 11.05
N ALA A 68 11.52 4.11 10.53
CA ALA A 68 10.85 5.40 10.61
C ALA A 68 10.65 5.85 12.06
N ARG A 69 10.20 4.93 12.94
CA ARG A 69 10.06 5.22 14.37
C ARG A 69 11.39 5.53 15.04
N ARG A 70 12.46 4.79 14.73
CA ARG A 70 13.81 5.06 15.29
C ARG A 70 14.37 6.39 14.82
N ALA A 71 14.06 6.81 13.60
CA ALA A 71 14.55 8.04 13.01
C ALA A 71 13.66 9.27 13.30
N GLY A 72 12.52 9.09 13.97
CA GLY A 72 11.63 10.19 14.36
C GLY A 72 10.83 10.79 13.21
N TYR A 73 10.45 9.97 12.22
CA TYR A 73 9.62 10.41 11.09
C TYR A 73 8.27 10.96 11.56
N LEU A 74 7.77 11.96 10.85
CA LEU A 74 6.50 12.61 11.09
C LEU A 74 5.35 11.81 10.45
N TRP A 75 4.21 11.75 11.12
CA TRP A 75 3.04 10.95 10.77
C TRP A 75 1.89 11.80 10.20
N HIS A 76 0.83 11.12 9.74
CA HIS A 76 -0.41 11.71 9.24
C HIS A 76 -0.24 12.47 7.92
N GLU A 77 -1.29 13.17 7.52
CA GLU A 77 -1.48 13.84 6.23
C GLU A 77 -0.39 14.86 5.86
N PHE A 78 0.28 15.47 6.84
CA PHE A 78 1.37 16.43 6.63
C PHE A 78 2.73 15.91 7.10
N GLY A 79 2.83 14.62 7.38
CA GLY A 79 4.07 13.97 7.80
C GLY A 79 5.00 13.67 6.63
N ASP A 80 5.98 12.83 6.92
CA ASP A 80 6.91 12.35 5.92
C ASP A 80 6.26 11.34 4.97
N SER A 81 6.91 11.10 3.84
CA SER A 81 6.52 10.09 2.86
C SER A 81 7.49 8.90 2.85
N ALA A 82 6.98 7.75 2.46
CA ALA A 82 7.71 6.52 2.26
C ALA A 82 7.57 6.06 0.81
N LEU A 83 8.66 5.55 0.23
CA LEU A 83 8.63 4.68 -0.95
C LEU A 83 8.85 3.24 -0.46
N LEU A 84 7.91 2.36 -0.78
CA LEU A 84 7.97 0.94 -0.45
C LEU A 84 7.98 0.11 -1.74
N LEU A 85 8.98 -0.77 -1.85
CA LEU A 85 9.19 -1.69 -2.96
C LEU A 85 9.30 -3.13 -2.41
N PRO A 86 8.81 -4.15 -3.13
CA PRO A 86 8.97 -5.58 -2.77
C PRO A 86 10.43 -6.03 -2.68
#